data_AF-A0A7Y5NJ12-F1
#
_entry.id   AF-A0A7Y5NJ12-F1
#
_cell.length_a   1.000
_cell.length_b   1.000
_cell.length_c   1.000
_cell.angle_alpha   90.00
_cell.angle_beta   90.00
_cell.angle_gamma   90.00
#
_symmetry.space_group_name_H-M   'P 1'
#
loop_
_entity.id
_entity.type
_entity.pdbx_description
1 polymer ?
#
loop_
_entity_poly.entity_id
_entity_poly.type
_entity_poly.pdbx_seq_one_letter_code
_entity_poly.pdbx_strand_id
1 'polypeptide(L)'
;MTAEKAQRPKRIQRKRTKGWRMPASAIYVGRPTVFGNPFCAVKSECCGYWDVRDDNGVTYLVDHSYVHQAEVRADQRTWTTQREAARQAVLLYHDELTYWVGGRMEWDRSFREAVETLRGKDLACWCPLDQPCHADVLLEVANCD
;
A
#
# COMPACT_ATOMS: atom_id res chain seq x y z
N MET A 1 -7.27 27.72 29.12
CA MET A 1 -7.54 26.47 28.38
C MET A 1 -6.42 26.31 27.38
N THR A 2 -5.45 25.45 27.68
CA THR A 2 -4.32 25.17 26.78
C THR A 2 -4.84 24.39 25.58
N ALA A 3 -4.68 24.93 24.38
CA ALA A 3 -4.90 24.18 23.16
C ALA A 3 -3.94 22.97 23.17
N GLU A 4 -4.47 21.77 23.40
CA GLU A 4 -3.77 20.54 23.09
C GLU A 4 -3.38 20.59 21.61
N LYS A 5 -2.09 20.51 21.30
CA LYS A 5 -1.63 20.35 19.92
C LYS A 5 -2.34 19.14 19.35
N ALA A 6 -3.19 19.33 18.34
CA ALA A 6 -3.81 18.23 17.64
C ALA A 6 -2.71 17.28 17.11
N GLN A 7 -2.68 16.06 17.66
CA GLN A 7 -1.72 15.03 17.25
C GLN A 7 -1.96 14.71 15.76
N ARG A 8 -0.89 14.72 14.95
CA ARG A 8 -0.99 14.32 13.55
C ARG A 8 -1.47 12.86 13.46
N PRO A 9 -2.44 12.54 12.59
CA PRO A 9 -2.88 11.18 12.36
C PRO A 9 -1.72 10.25 12.02
N LYS A 10 -1.77 9.00 12.49
CA LYS A 10 -0.68 8.04 12.32
C LYS A 10 -1.16 6.68 11.82
N ARG A 11 -0.23 5.97 11.18
CA ARG A 11 -0.40 4.56 10.83
C ARG A 11 -0.27 3.69 12.09
N ILE A 12 -1.15 2.70 12.19
CA ILE A 12 -1.16 1.69 13.24
C ILE A 12 -1.04 0.31 12.59
N GLN A 13 -0.08 -0.50 13.02
CA GLN A 13 -0.05 -1.90 12.64
C GLN A 13 -1.08 -2.67 13.46
N ARG A 14 -2.02 -3.31 12.76
CA ARG A 14 -2.97 -4.26 13.33
C ARG A 14 -2.22 -5.53 13.77
N LYS A 15 -2.56 -6.06 14.94
CA LYS A 15 -1.93 -7.27 15.50
C LYS A 15 -2.96 -8.34 15.88
N ARG A 16 -2.61 -9.61 15.73
CA ARG A 16 -3.41 -10.78 16.20
C ARG A 16 -3.00 -11.24 17.59
N THR A 17 -2.05 -10.57 18.23
CA THR A 17 -1.57 -10.90 19.57
C THR A 17 -2.72 -10.82 20.57
N LYS A 18 -2.86 -11.85 21.41
CA LYS A 18 -3.90 -11.93 22.45
C LYS A 18 -3.92 -10.65 23.29
N GLY A 19 -5.11 -10.12 23.54
CA GLY A 19 -5.31 -8.87 24.32
C GLY A 19 -5.15 -7.58 23.51
N TRP A 20 -4.57 -7.61 22.31
CA TRP A 20 -4.51 -6.42 21.47
C TRP A 20 -5.90 -6.02 20.97
N ARG A 21 -6.16 -4.71 20.98
CA ARG A 21 -7.38 -4.09 20.47
C ARG A 21 -7.00 -2.89 19.64
N MET A 22 -7.68 -2.72 18.52
CA MET A 22 -7.54 -1.51 17.70
C MET A 22 -8.14 -0.33 18.48
N PRO A 23 -7.47 0.84 18.54
CA PRO A 23 -8.06 2.04 19.13
C PRO A 23 -9.39 2.38 18.46
N ALA A 24 -10.40 2.77 19.24
CA ALA A 24 -11.74 3.05 18.72
C ALA A 24 -11.77 4.23 17.72
N SER A 25 -10.80 5.13 17.79
CA SER A 25 -10.63 6.26 16.88
C SER A 25 -9.99 5.90 15.54
N ALA A 26 -9.41 4.69 15.41
CA ALA A 26 -8.69 4.28 14.21
C ALA A 26 -9.61 3.56 13.20
N ILE A 27 -9.40 3.84 11.91
CA ILE A 27 -10.13 3.21 10.81
C ILE A 27 -9.28 2.08 10.21
N TYR A 28 -9.88 0.90 10.03
CA TYR A 28 -9.21 -0.20 9.33
C TYR A 28 -9.29 -0.01 7.82
N VAL A 29 -8.14 -0.04 7.16
CA VAL A 29 -8.00 0.23 5.71
C VAL A 29 -7.42 -0.96 4.94
N GLY A 30 -7.52 -2.19 5.48
CA GLY A 30 -6.94 -3.37 4.82
C GLY A 30 -7.67 -3.83 3.55
N ARG A 31 -7.13 -4.88 2.90
CA ARG A 31 -7.61 -5.43 1.61
C ARG A 31 -9.13 -5.61 1.45
N PRO A 32 -9.89 -6.11 2.45
CA PRO A 32 -11.34 -6.30 2.29
C PRO A 32 -12.16 -4.99 2.28
N THR A 33 -11.53 -3.83 2.35
CA THR A 33 -12.18 -2.51 2.36
C THR A 33 -11.98 -1.81 1.02
N VAL A 34 -12.75 -0.75 0.76
CA VAL A 34 -12.57 0.10 -0.44
C VAL A 34 -11.19 0.75 -0.51
N PHE A 35 -10.50 0.86 0.65
CA PHE A 35 -9.17 1.45 0.82
C PHE A 35 -8.03 0.44 0.63
N GLY A 36 -8.34 -0.83 0.34
CA GLY A 36 -7.32 -1.84 0.11
C GLY A 36 -6.45 -1.49 -1.10
N ASN A 37 -5.13 -1.59 -0.96
CA ASN A 37 -4.22 -1.54 -2.10
C ASN A 37 -4.43 -2.78 -2.98
N PRO A 38 -4.83 -2.67 -4.27
CA PRO A 38 -5.03 -3.82 -5.15
C PRO A 38 -3.70 -4.48 -5.59
N PHE A 39 -2.58 -3.76 -5.51
CA PHE A 39 -1.25 -4.27 -5.81
C PHE A 39 -0.64 -4.99 -4.60
N CYS A 40 -0.10 -6.18 -4.82
CA CYS A 40 0.60 -6.95 -3.78
C CYS A 40 1.94 -7.50 -4.24
N ALA A 41 2.92 -7.48 -3.34
CA ALA A 41 4.20 -8.12 -3.55
C ALA A 41 4.03 -9.64 -3.51
N VAL A 42 4.43 -10.32 -4.59
CA VAL A 42 4.30 -11.77 -4.75
C VAL A 42 5.63 -12.37 -5.15
N LYS A 43 5.91 -13.57 -4.66
CA LYS A 43 7.05 -14.36 -5.14
C LYS A 43 6.60 -15.12 -6.37
N SER A 44 7.20 -14.84 -7.52
CA SER A 44 6.88 -15.51 -8.78
C SER A 44 7.21 -16.99 -8.71
N GLU A 45 6.26 -17.82 -9.15
CA GLU A 45 6.40 -19.28 -9.15
C GLU A 45 7.40 -19.77 -10.20
N CYS A 46 7.53 -19.08 -11.35
CA CYS A 46 8.38 -19.55 -12.45
C CYS A 46 9.89 -19.32 -12.22
N CYS A 47 10.23 -18.24 -11.51
CA CYS A 47 11.62 -17.77 -11.39
C CYS A 47 12.04 -17.47 -9.95
N GLY A 48 11.11 -17.33 -9.01
CA GLY A 48 11.40 -17.02 -7.61
C GLY A 48 11.67 -15.54 -7.31
N TYR A 49 11.64 -14.66 -8.32
CA TYR A 49 11.74 -13.21 -8.17
C TYR A 49 10.55 -12.65 -7.40
N TRP A 50 10.76 -11.56 -6.66
CA TRP A 50 9.63 -10.77 -6.17
C TRP A 50 9.12 -9.83 -7.25
N ASP A 51 7.81 -9.79 -7.42
CA ASP A 51 7.10 -8.96 -8.39
C ASP A 51 5.89 -8.33 -7.71
N VAL A 52 5.19 -7.45 -8.42
CA VAL A 52 3.91 -6.88 -8.00
C VAL A 52 2.81 -7.40 -8.90
N ARG A 53 1.76 -7.94 -8.29
CA ARG A 53 0.55 -8.39 -8.98
C ARG A 53 -0.69 -7.66 -8.46
N ASP A 54 -1.56 -7.21 -9.36
CA ASP A 54 -2.84 -6.60 -9.01
C ASP A 54 -3.97 -7.64 -8.84
N ASP A 55 -5.17 -7.18 -8.50
CA ASP A 55 -6.36 -8.03 -8.36
C ASP A 55 -6.88 -8.61 -9.69
N ASN A 56 -6.47 -8.06 -10.84
CA ASN A 56 -6.80 -8.56 -12.16
C ASN A 56 -5.79 -9.61 -12.66
N GLY A 57 -4.72 -9.87 -11.90
CA GLY A 57 -3.67 -10.82 -12.25
C GLY A 57 -2.55 -10.24 -13.13
N VAL A 58 -2.52 -8.93 -13.35
CA VAL A 58 -1.47 -8.23 -14.12
C VAL A 58 -0.22 -8.08 -13.25
N THR A 59 0.96 -8.30 -13.84
CA THR A 59 2.28 -8.15 -13.19
C THR A 59 3.04 -6.95 -13.74
N TYR A 60 3.71 -6.17 -12.88
CA TYR A 60 4.17 -4.81 -13.24
C TYR A 60 5.68 -4.57 -13.16
N LEU A 61 6.43 -5.31 -12.35
CA LEU A 61 7.80 -4.93 -12.02
C LEU A 61 8.83 -5.64 -12.89
N VAL A 62 8.55 -6.87 -13.31
CA VAL A 62 9.54 -7.71 -13.98
C VAL A 62 8.95 -8.30 -15.26
N ASP A 63 9.65 -8.11 -16.38
CA ASP A 63 9.43 -8.95 -17.55
C ASP A 63 10.01 -10.34 -17.27
N HIS A 64 9.12 -11.31 -17.07
CA HIS A 64 9.51 -12.68 -16.75
C HIS A 64 10.36 -13.30 -17.86
N SER A 65 10.09 -12.99 -19.13
CA SER A 65 10.86 -13.53 -20.25
C SER A 65 12.32 -13.07 -20.22
N TYR A 66 12.56 -11.82 -19.82
CA TYR A 66 13.90 -11.27 -19.65
C TYR A 66 14.65 -11.93 -18.49
N VAL A 67 14.03 -12.07 -17.31
CA VAL A 67 14.69 -12.69 -16.14
C VAL A 67 14.87 -14.20 -16.26
N HIS A 68 14.23 -14.84 -17.24
CA HIS A 68 14.49 -16.24 -17.59
C HIS A 68 15.80 -16.45 -18.37
N GLN A 69 16.43 -15.39 -18.88
CA GLN A 69 17.75 -15.50 -19.52
C GLN A 69 18.78 -16.01 -18.51
N ALA A 70 19.60 -16.99 -18.91
CA ALA A 70 20.48 -17.74 -18.00
C ALA A 70 21.44 -16.84 -17.21
N GLU A 71 21.98 -15.82 -17.87
CA GLU A 71 22.94 -14.87 -17.30
C GLU A 71 22.28 -14.00 -16.21
N VAL A 72 21.07 -13.52 -16.45
CA VAL A 72 20.28 -12.73 -15.49
C VAL A 72 19.85 -13.62 -14.32
N ARG A 73 19.38 -14.83 -14.61
CA ARG A 73 18.92 -15.76 -13.57
C ARG A 73 20.06 -16.19 -12.64
N ALA A 74 21.28 -16.29 -13.15
CA ALA A 74 22.46 -16.68 -12.37
C ALA A 74 22.98 -15.56 -11.44
N ASP A 75 22.67 -14.30 -11.72
CA ASP A 75 23.13 -13.16 -10.92
C ASP A 75 22.09 -12.73 -9.87
N GLN A 76 22.27 -13.13 -8.61
CA GLN A 76 21.35 -12.75 -7.53
C GLN A 76 21.25 -11.23 -7.29
N ARG A 77 22.20 -10.42 -7.79
CA ARG A 77 22.16 -8.96 -7.63
C ARG A 77 21.07 -8.30 -8.48
N THR A 78 20.55 -9.00 -9.49
CA THR A 78 19.43 -8.50 -10.32
C THR A 78 18.07 -8.83 -9.71
N TRP A 79 18.04 -9.55 -8.58
CA TRP A 79 16.80 -10.05 -8.01
C TRP A 79 16.12 -8.98 -7.17
N THR A 80 14.91 -8.62 -7.59
CA THR A 80 14.00 -7.83 -6.76
C THR A 80 13.73 -8.53 -5.44
N THR A 81 13.93 -7.80 -4.35
CA THR A 81 13.61 -8.23 -2.99
C THR A 81 12.13 -8.05 -2.67
N GLN A 82 11.64 -8.75 -1.63
CA GLN A 82 10.26 -8.55 -1.15
C GLN A 82 9.97 -7.09 -0.79
N ARG A 83 10.96 -6.40 -0.21
CA ARG A 83 10.84 -5.01 0.22
C ARG A 83 10.71 -4.05 -0.96
N GLU A 84 11.47 -4.28 -2.03
CA GLU A 84 11.38 -3.49 -3.27
C GLU A 84 10.04 -3.69 -3.96
N ALA A 85 9.57 -4.94 -4.07
CA ALA A 85 8.24 -5.22 -4.60
C ALA A 85 7.13 -4.59 -3.74
N ALA A 86 7.24 -4.64 -2.40
CA ALA A 86 6.28 -3.98 -1.51
C ALA A 86 6.29 -2.46 -1.67
N ARG A 87 7.48 -1.84 -1.85
CA ARG A 87 7.61 -0.42 -2.17
C ARG A 87 6.91 -0.10 -3.50
N GLN A 88 7.15 -0.89 -4.53
CA GLN A 88 6.55 -0.67 -5.85
C GLN A 88 5.02 -0.82 -5.80
N ALA A 89 4.50 -1.79 -5.06
CA ALA A 89 3.06 -1.94 -4.86
C ALA A 89 2.42 -0.71 -4.19
N VAL A 90 3.12 -0.05 -3.27
CA VAL A 90 2.64 1.20 -2.66
C VAL A 90 2.74 2.39 -3.63
N LEU A 91 3.78 2.45 -4.46
CA LEU A 91 3.91 3.47 -5.50
C LEU A 91 2.80 3.35 -6.56
N LEU A 92 2.54 2.14 -7.06
CA LEU A 92 1.44 1.90 -7.99
C LEU A 92 0.08 2.28 -7.41
N TYR A 93 -0.12 2.05 -6.10
CA TYR A 93 -1.34 2.49 -5.42
C TYR A 93 -1.43 4.01 -5.34
N HIS A 94 -0.36 4.69 -4.94
CA HIS A 94 -0.32 6.15 -4.96
C HIS A 94 -0.64 6.70 -6.36
N ASP A 95 -0.05 6.13 -7.40
CA ASP A 95 -0.27 6.55 -8.77
C ASP A 95 -1.70 6.25 -9.24
N GLU A 96 -2.27 5.08 -8.89
CA GLU A 96 -3.68 4.78 -9.14
C GLU A 96 -4.59 5.83 -8.51
N LEU A 97 -4.27 6.31 -7.30
CA LEU A 97 -5.08 7.30 -6.62
C LEU A 97 -4.94 8.70 -7.19
N THR A 98 -3.75 9.10 -7.66
CA THR A 98 -3.41 10.52 -7.87
C THR A 98 -2.86 10.86 -9.26
N TYR A 99 -2.29 9.90 -9.98
CA TYR A 99 -1.56 10.14 -11.22
C TYR A 99 -2.50 10.22 -12.42
N TRP A 100 -2.16 11.10 -13.38
CA TRP A 100 -2.95 11.48 -14.56
C TRP A 100 -4.34 12.03 -14.24
N VAL A 101 -4.66 13.27 -14.64
CA VAL A 101 -5.97 13.92 -14.38
C VAL A 101 -6.54 13.60 -12.97
N GLY A 102 -5.69 13.54 -11.94
CA GLY A 102 -6.05 13.24 -10.54
C GLY A 102 -6.41 11.78 -10.18
N GLY A 103 -6.20 10.80 -11.06
CA GLY A 103 -6.35 9.38 -10.77
C GLY A 103 -7.75 8.97 -10.27
N ARG A 104 -7.84 7.88 -9.52
CA ARG A 104 -9.10 7.40 -8.92
C ARG A 104 -9.74 8.45 -8.01
N MET A 105 -8.93 9.29 -7.34
CA MET A 105 -9.47 10.39 -6.54
C MET A 105 -10.27 11.38 -7.40
N GLU A 106 -9.90 11.60 -8.66
CA GLU A 106 -10.68 12.47 -9.54
C GLU A 106 -11.95 11.79 -10.10
N TRP A 107 -11.84 10.56 -10.60
CA TRP A 107 -12.95 9.96 -11.37
C TRP A 107 -13.96 9.15 -10.54
N ASP A 108 -13.58 8.66 -9.36
CA ASP A 108 -14.43 7.85 -8.47
C ASP A 108 -14.90 8.70 -7.28
N ARG A 109 -16.03 9.41 -7.46
CA ARG A 109 -16.63 10.26 -6.42
C ARG A 109 -16.86 9.51 -5.11
N SER A 110 -17.43 8.31 -5.19
CA SER A 110 -17.77 7.51 -4.00
C SER A 110 -16.50 7.14 -3.21
N PHE A 111 -15.41 6.81 -3.91
CA PHE A 111 -14.13 6.56 -3.26
C PHE A 111 -13.54 7.84 -2.67
N ARG A 112 -13.59 8.97 -3.38
CA ARG A 112 -13.14 10.27 -2.86
C ARG A 112 -13.84 10.64 -1.56
N GLU A 113 -15.18 10.57 -1.54
CA GLU A 113 -15.99 10.80 -0.34
C GLU A 113 -15.62 9.85 0.80
N ALA A 114 -15.34 8.58 0.50
CA ALA A 114 -14.85 7.62 1.50
C ALA A 114 -13.48 8.02 2.06
N VAL A 115 -12.54 8.49 1.22
CA VAL A 115 -11.22 8.96 1.64
C VAL A 115 -11.32 10.23 2.50
N GLU A 116 -12.25 11.14 2.20
CA GLU A 116 -12.50 12.34 3.03
C GLU A 116 -12.90 11.97 4.46
N THR A 117 -13.59 10.85 4.68
CA THR A 117 -13.92 10.36 6.04
C THR A 117 -12.70 9.95 6.87
N LEU A 118 -11.55 9.74 6.23
CA LEU A 118 -10.28 9.38 6.88
C LEU A 118 -9.55 10.60 7.46
N ARG A 119 -9.95 11.83 7.09
CA ARG A 119 -9.30 13.06 7.54
C ARG A 119 -9.26 13.14 9.07
N GLY A 120 -8.07 13.39 9.61
CA GLY A 120 -7.86 13.44 11.07
C GLY A 120 -7.94 12.10 11.80
N LYS A 121 -8.00 10.96 11.11
CA LYS A 121 -8.12 9.62 11.73
C LYS A 121 -6.83 8.81 11.62
N ASP A 122 -6.50 8.09 12.69
CA ASP A 122 -5.46 7.06 12.64
C ASP A 122 -5.90 5.92 11.73
N LEU A 123 -4.99 5.38 10.91
CA LEU A 123 -5.29 4.33 9.95
C LEU A 123 -4.61 3.02 10.34
N ALA A 124 -5.36 1.92 10.35
CA ALA A 124 -4.86 0.60 10.70
C ALA A 124 -4.75 -0.33 9.48
N CYS A 125 -3.53 -0.82 9.21
CA CYS A 125 -3.24 -1.86 8.21
C CYS A 125 -2.53 -3.05 8.88
N TRP A 126 -2.46 -4.21 8.21
CA TRP A 126 -1.69 -5.35 8.73
C TRP A 126 -0.17 -5.24 8.48
N CYS A 127 0.26 -4.31 7.62
CA CYS A 127 1.64 -4.20 7.18
C CYS A 127 2.58 -3.86 8.36
N PRO A 128 3.82 -4.37 8.36
CA PRO A 128 4.84 -3.98 9.32
C PRO A 128 5.15 -2.48 9.27
N LEU A 129 5.43 -1.87 10.43
CA LEU A 129 5.69 -0.41 10.54
C LEU A 129 7.04 0.01 9.93
N ASP A 130 7.98 -0.91 9.76
CA ASP A 130 9.30 -0.69 9.15
C ASP A 130 9.31 -0.85 7.61
N GLN A 131 8.13 -1.11 7.03
CA GLN A 131 7.95 -1.32 5.59
C GLN A 131 6.99 -0.26 5.01
N PRO A 132 7.05 0.00 3.69
CA PRO A 132 6.03 0.79 2.99
C PRO A 132 4.61 0.23 3.25
N CYS A 133 3.62 1.07 3.60
CA CYS A 133 2.20 0.67 3.63
C CYS A 133 1.37 1.65 2.83
N HIS A 134 0.29 1.15 2.24
CA HIS A 134 -0.72 1.96 1.56
C HIS A 134 -1.50 2.88 2.51
N ALA A 135 -1.54 2.55 3.81
CA ALA A 135 -2.11 3.43 4.82
C ALA A 135 -1.34 4.77 4.92
N ASP A 136 -0.04 4.79 4.59
CA ASP A 136 0.74 6.03 4.57
C ASP A 136 0.28 6.93 3.40
N VAL A 137 0.01 6.33 2.22
CA VAL A 137 -0.59 7.04 1.06
C VAL A 137 -1.97 7.60 1.42
N LEU A 138 -2.82 6.80 2.06
CA LEU A 138 -4.16 7.25 2.48
C LEU A 138 -4.10 8.39 3.50
N LEU A 139 -3.15 8.34 4.46
CA LEU A 139 -2.91 9.44 5.39
C LEU A 139 -2.48 10.72 4.67
N GLU A 140 -1.65 10.60 3.63
CA GLU A 140 -1.27 11.74 2.79
C GLU A 140 -2.49 12.30 2.06
N VAL A 141 -3.14 11.52 1.19
CA VAL A 141 -4.22 12.03 0.34
C VAL A 141 -5.44 12.53 1.13
N ALA A 142 -5.75 11.94 2.29
CA ALA A 142 -6.89 12.38 3.11
C ALA A 142 -6.62 13.65 3.92
N ASN A 143 -5.35 14.02 4.12
CA ASN A 143 -4.96 15.18 4.93
C ASN A 143 -4.17 16.23 4.14
N CYS A 144 -4.04 16.08 2.83
CA CYS A 144 -3.65 17.16 1.93
C CYS A 144 -4.83 18.16 1.82
N ASP A 145 -4.50 19.44 1.95
CA ASP A 145 -5.41 20.57 1.72
C ASP A 145 -5.13 21.19 0.35
#